data_AF-A0A2J6HIP0-F1
#
_entry.id   AF-A0A2J6HIP0-F1
#
_cell.length_a   1.000
_cell.length_b   1.000
_cell.length_c   1.000
_cell.angle_alpha   90.00
_cell.angle_beta   90.00
_cell.angle_gamma   90.00
#
_symmetry.space_group_name_H-M   'P 1'
#
loop_
_entity.id
_entity.type
_entity.pdbx_description
1 polymer ?
#
loop_
_entity_poly.entity_id
_entity_poly.type
_entity_poly.pdbx_seq_one_letter_code
_entity_poly.pdbx_strand_id
1 'polypeptide(L)' 'MKFTAQQIADFIEGQVDGDSHSEVSSFAKIEEGKNGDLCFLSNMKYASFVEKSEASVIIVPSDFDAPDGIQCT' A
#
# COMPACT_ATOMS: atom_id res chain seq x y z
N MET A 1 10.33 -0.31 -14.21
CA MET A 1 10.25 -1.74 -13.84
C MET A 1 8.95 -1.90 -13.06
N LYS A 2 8.17 -2.96 -13.31
CA LYS A 2 6.91 -3.19 -12.58
C LYS A 2 7.09 -4.34 -11.58
N PHE A 3 6.48 -4.20 -10.42
CA PHE A 3 6.44 -5.22 -9.37
C PHE A 3 4.99 -5.47 -8.98
N THR A 4 4.62 -6.70 -8.64
CA THR A 4 3.28 -6.97 -8.10
C THR A 4 3.27 -6.85 -6.58
N ALA A 5 2.10 -6.60 -6.00
CA ALA A 5 1.90 -6.61 -4.55
C ALA A 5 2.45 -7.90 -3.91
N GLN A 6 2.25 -9.06 -4.55
CA GLN A 6 2.81 -10.32 -4.09
C GLN A 6 4.34 -10.32 -4.04
N GLN A 7 5.00 -9.86 -5.09
CA GLN A 7 6.47 -9.83 -5.14
C GLN A 7 7.06 -8.93 -4.05
N ILE A 8 6.37 -7.85 -3.73
CA ILE A 8 6.76 -6.93 -2.66
C ILE A 8 6.58 -7.62 -1.30
N ALA A 9 5.43 -8.25 -1.08
CA ALA A 9 5.14 -8.98 0.15
C ALA A 9 6.18 -10.10 0.39
N ASP A 10 6.49 -10.88 -0.64
CA ASP A 10 7.51 -11.94 -0.57
C ASP A 10 8.91 -11.37 -0.22
N PHE A 11 9.23 -10.17 -0.72
CA PHE A 11 10.52 -9.52 -0.47
C PHE A 11 10.67 -8.99 0.96
N ILE A 12 9.58 -8.48 1.54
CA ILE A 12 9.56 -7.93 2.91
C ILE A 12 9.07 -8.91 3.96
N GLU A 13 8.84 -10.17 3.56
CA GLU A 13 8.21 -11.22 4.39
C GLU A 13 6.88 -10.76 5.00
N GLY A 14 6.12 -9.99 4.20
CA GLY A 14 4.81 -9.44 4.57
C GLY A 14 3.64 -10.27 4.06
N GLN A 15 2.43 -9.81 4.38
CA GLN A 15 1.19 -10.39 3.91
C GLN A 15 0.46 -9.39 3.02
N VAL A 16 -0.11 -9.86 1.91
CA VAL A 16 -1.01 -9.06 1.06
C VAL A 16 -2.43 -9.17 1.63
N ASP A 17 -3.05 -8.03 1.88
CA ASP A 17 -4.48 -7.90 2.12
C ASP A 17 -5.09 -7.15 0.93
N GLY A 18 -5.91 -7.83 0.11
CA GLY A 18 -6.44 -7.31 -1.16
C GLY A 18 -5.93 -8.04 -2.41
N ASP A 19 -5.69 -7.31 -3.50
CA ASP A 19 -5.25 -7.88 -4.78
C ASP A 19 -3.72 -8.06 -4.86
N SER A 20 -3.29 -9.32 -4.87
CA SER A 20 -1.88 -9.73 -5.01
C SER A 20 -1.26 -9.41 -6.37
N HIS A 21 -2.08 -9.17 -7.41
CA HIS A 21 -1.62 -8.87 -8.76
C HIS A 21 -1.48 -7.38 -9.06
N SER A 22 -1.87 -6.49 -8.14
CA SER A 22 -1.74 -5.05 -8.33
C SER A 22 -0.30 -4.67 -8.69
N GLU A 23 -0.15 -4.01 -9.83
CA GLU A 23 1.15 -3.61 -10.35
C GLU A 23 1.56 -2.25 -9.79
N VAL A 24 2.77 -2.16 -9.26
CA VAL A 24 3.43 -0.89 -8.96
C VAL A 24 4.61 -0.67 -9.88
N SER A 25 4.86 0.59 -10.21
CA SER A 25 5.92 1.03 -11.12
C SER A 25 6.78 2.15 -10.56
N SER A 26 6.36 2.75 -9.43
CA SER A 26 6.99 3.91 -8.81
C SER A 26 6.75 3.91 -7.29
N PHE A 27 7.48 4.76 -6.56
CA PHE A 27 7.38 4.92 -5.11
C PHE A 27 6.94 6.34 -4.79
N ALA A 28 5.98 6.48 -3.87
CA ALA A 28 5.48 7.78 -3.45
C ALA A 28 5.24 7.83 -1.93
N LYS A 29 5.18 9.05 -1.39
CA LYS A 29 4.65 9.26 -0.04
C LYS A 29 3.15 8.94 -0.04
N ILE A 30 2.64 8.44 1.07
CA ILE A 30 1.21 8.10 1.20
C ILE A 30 0.28 9.29 0.91
N GLU A 31 0.75 10.52 1.17
CA GLU A 31 0.04 11.78 0.91
C GLU A 31 -0.06 12.12 -0.59
N GLU A 32 0.84 11.58 -1.41
CA GLU A 32 0.96 11.87 -2.85
C GLU A 32 0.79 10.59 -3.69
N GLY A 33 0.29 9.52 -3.08
CA GLY A 33 0.13 8.21 -3.69
C GLY A 33 -0.89 8.22 -4.83
N LYS A 34 -0.50 7.64 -5.96
CA LYS A 34 -1.27 7.58 -7.20
C LYS A 34 -1.32 6.15 -7.71
N ASN A 35 -2.20 5.88 -8.69
CA ASN A 35 -2.27 4.56 -9.29
C ASN A 35 -0.90 4.14 -9.86
N GLY A 36 -0.47 2.93 -9.51
CA GLY A 36 0.84 2.40 -9.85
C GLY A 36 1.98 2.84 -8.91
N ASP A 37 1.72 3.62 -7.87
CA ASP A 37 2.69 3.90 -6.81
C ASP A 37 2.59 2.90 -5.67
N LEU A 38 3.75 2.61 -5.08
CA LEU A 38 3.90 1.98 -3.79
C LEU A 38 4.08 3.06 -2.71
N CYS A 39 3.22 3.02 -1.71
CA CYS A 39 3.30 3.86 -0.52
C CYS A 39 3.56 3.03 0.75
N PHE A 40 3.99 3.68 1.82
CA PHE A 40 4.22 3.03 3.10
C PHE A 40 3.82 3.94 4.26
N LEU A 41 3.11 3.39 5.23
CA LEU A 41 2.71 4.06 6.46
C LEU A 41 3.81 3.92 7.50
N SER A 42 4.74 4.87 7.54
CA SER A 42 5.81 4.90 8.56
C SER A 42 5.36 5.41 9.92
N ASN A 43 4.30 6.21 9.95
CA ASN A 43 3.87 6.89 11.17
C ASN A 43 2.35 6.96 11.19
N MET A 44 1.76 6.49 12.30
CA MET A 44 0.32 6.46 12.53
C MET A 44 -0.36 7.84 12.39
N LYS A 45 0.40 8.94 12.50
CA LYS A 45 -0.13 10.28 12.19
C LYS A 45 -0.65 10.43 10.75
N TYR A 46 -0.21 9.56 9.83
CA TYR A 46 -0.65 9.53 8.44
C TYR A 46 -1.67 8.42 8.15
N ALA A 47 -2.18 7.72 9.17
CA ALA A 47 -3.16 6.63 8.99
C ALA A 47 -4.37 7.07 8.18
N SER A 48 -4.87 8.30 8.39
CA SER A 48 -6.00 8.87 7.63
C SER A 48 -5.74 9.08 6.13
N PHE A 49 -4.49 8.96 5.69
CA PHE A 49 -4.16 8.97 4.26
C PHE A 49 -4.25 7.58 3.64
N VAL A 50 -4.21 6.49 4.41
CA VAL A 50 -4.37 5.13 3.87
C VAL A 50 -5.69 5.01 3.11
N GLU A 51 -6.77 5.58 3.66
CA GLU A 51 -8.10 5.56 3.04
C GLU A 51 -8.26 6.55 1.87
N LYS A 52 -7.40 7.58 1.80
CA LYS A 52 -7.49 8.66 0.82
C LYS A 52 -6.48 8.53 -0.32
N SER A 53 -5.46 7.70 -0.13
CA SER A 53 -4.38 7.52 -1.08
C SER A 53 -4.91 6.77 -2.30
N GLU A 54 -4.55 7.21 -3.49
CA GLU A 54 -4.87 6.53 -4.74
C GLU A 54 -3.75 5.54 -5.14
N ALA A 55 -2.85 5.22 -4.20
CA ALA A 55 -1.78 4.25 -4.40
C ALA A 55 -2.32 2.85 -4.68
N SER A 56 -1.64 2.12 -5.56
CA SER A 56 -2.01 0.72 -5.87
C SER A 56 -1.61 -0.25 -4.76
N VAL A 57 -0.53 0.05 -4.02
CA VAL A 57 -0.11 -0.75 -2.86
C VAL A 57 0.32 0.17 -1.73
N ILE A 58 -0.14 -0.11 -0.52
CA ILE A 58 0.25 0.61 0.70
C ILE A 58 0.77 -0.41 1.72
N ILE A 59 2.04 -0.28 2.11
CA ILE A 59 2.63 -1.08 3.19
C ILE A 59 2.23 -0.45 4.52
N VAL A 60 1.55 -1.21 5.37
CA VAL A 60 1.14 -0.80 6.72
C VAL A 60 1.80 -1.67 7.79
N PRO A 61 1.95 -1.17 9.04
CA PRO A 61 2.36 -2.00 10.17
C PRO A 61 1.39 -3.15 10.40
N SER A 62 1.87 -4.29 10.90
CA SER A 62 1.02 -5.47 11.18
C SER A 62 -0.05 -5.23 12.25
N ASP A 63 0.15 -4.23 13.10
CA ASP A 63 -0.80 -3.80 14.15
C ASP A 63 -1.79 -2.73 13.65
N PHE A 64 -1.75 -2.41 12.34
CA PHE A 64 -2.66 -1.43 11.75
C PHE A 64 -4.03 -2.07 11.52
N ASP A 65 -5.01 -1.69 12.33
CA ASP A 65 -6.42 -1.96 12.05
C ASP A 65 -6.85 -1.13 10.83
N ALA A 66 -6.86 -1.80 9.69
CA ALA A 66 -7.42 -1.29 8.45
C ALA A 66 -8.92 -0.99 8.67
N PRO A 67 -9.39 0.26 8.50
CA PRO A 67 -10.81 0.55 8.57
C PRO A 67 -11.59 -0.26 7.52
N ASP A 68 -12.78 -0.73 7.91
CA ASP A 68 -13.67 -1.52 7.06
C ASP A 68 -13.98 -0.76 5.75
N GLY A 69 -13.52 -1.30 4.61
CA GLY A 69 -13.82 -0.75 3.28
C GLY A 69 -12.71 0.06 2.58
N ILE A 70 -11.44 -0.16 2.91
CA ILE A 70 -10.32 0.39 2.11
C ILE A 70 -10.42 -0.10 0.67
N GLN A 71 -10.63 0.84 -0.26
CA GLN A 71 -10.66 0.61 -1.70
C GLN A 71 -9.30 1.00 -2.30
N CYS A 72 -8.29 0.15 -2.11
CA CYS A 72 -7.08 0.24 -2.95
C CYS A 72 -7.41 -0.39 -4.31
N THR A 73 -7.05 0.30 -5.40
CA THR A 73 -7.37 -0.13 -6.78
C THR A 73 -6.21 -0.85 -7.45
#